data_AF-A0A8T5RUJ2-F1
#
_entry.id   AF-A0A8T5RUJ2-F1
#
_cell.length_a   1.000
_cell.length_b   1.000
_cell.length_c   1.000
_cell.angle_alpha   90.00
_cell.angle_beta   90.00
_cell.angle_gamma   90.00
#
_symmetry.space_group_name_H-M   'P 1'
#
loop_
_entity.id
_entity.type
_entity.pdbx_description
1 polymer ?
#
loop_
_entity_poly.entity_id
_entity_poly.type
_entity_poly.pdbx_seq_one_letter_code
_entity_poly.pdbx_strand_id
1 'polypeptide(L)'
;MDYKYFRDGLISLSTIQFIFSFAFLFSSILLKPYIALEPKERDFIVILTLVNMIFSIYYFIEALKFEKVFRLEDKHIHKFGKRIGIISLLYLPHVLILSSLLFLDLHNLQDMMIWLSLLIEVLLLGIIFKEIYDLLFKEEAERKFEIDQNRKIYLERK
;
A
#
# COMPACT_ATOMS: atom_id res chain seq x y z
N MET A 1 1.14 -14.06 10.09
CA MET A 1 0.17 -14.32 8.98
C MET A 1 0.88 -15.24 8.00
N ASP A 2 0.21 -16.19 7.31
CA ASP A 2 0.92 -16.94 6.25
C ASP A 2 1.40 -15.95 5.18
N TYR A 3 2.70 -16.01 4.87
CA TYR A 3 3.42 -15.11 3.98
C TYR A 3 2.80 -15.03 2.58
N LYS A 4 2.09 -16.08 2.18
CA LYS A 4 1.26 -16.07 0.97
C LYS A 4 0.18 -15.02 1.03
N TYR A 5 -0.57 -14.96 2.13
CA TYR A 5 -1.63 -13.97 2.30
C TYR A 5 -1.08 -12.55 2.41
N PHE A 6 0.10 -12.36 3.02
CA PHE A 6 0.74 -11.05 3.03
C PHE A 6 1.07 -10.60 1.60
N ARG A 7 1.72 -11.46 0.81
CA ARG A 7 2.04 -11.18 -0.59
C ARG A 7 0.77 -10.88 -1.40
N ASP A 8 -0.23 -11.75 -1.32
CA ASP A 8 -1.47 -11.61 -2.09
C ASP A 8 -2.24 -10.35 -1.67
N GLY A 9 -2.26 -10.04 -0.37
CA GLY A 9 -2.78 -8.79 0.17
C GLY A 9 -2.04 -7.56 -0.33
N LEU A 10 -0.71 -7.60 -0.36
CA LEU A 10 0.11 -6.49 -0.84
C LEU A 10 -0.06 -6.27 -2.35
N ILE A 11 -0.13 -7.34 -3.14
CA ILE A 11 -0.39 -7.28 -4.61
C ILE A 11 -1.79 -6.70 -4.87
N SER A 12 -2.81 -7.24 -4.21
CA SER A 12 -4.20 -6.83 -4.45
C SER A 12 -4.43 -5.38 -4.06
N LEU A 13 -4.02 -4.97 -2.86
CA LEU A 13 -4.21 -3.60 -2.39
C LEU A 13 -3.40 -2.59 -3.20
N SER A 14 -2.15 -2.88 -3.55
CA SER A 14 -1.38 -1.98 -4.41
C SER A 14 -1.98 -1.85 -5.82
N THR A 15 -2.51 -2.93 -6.38
CA THR A 15 -3.19 -2.88 -7.69
C THR A 15 -4.48 -2.06 -7.61
N ILE A 16 -5.31 -2.31 -6.59
CA ILE A 16 -6.55 -1.56 -6.37
C ILE A 16 -6.24 -0.08 -6.15
N GLN A 17 -5.26 0.24 -5.31
CA GLN A 17 -4.82 1.61 -5.07
C GLN A 17 -4.39 2.30 -6.37
N PHE A 18 -3.61 1.63 -7.22
CA PHE A 18 -3.20 2.18 -8.50
C PHE A 18 -4.39 2.52 -9.39
N ILE A 19 -5.33 1.59 -9.53
CA ILE A 19 -6.54 1.76 -10.36
C ILE A 19 -7.39 2.92 -9.85
N PHE A 20 -7.63 2.98 -8.53
CA PHE A 20 -8.41 4.06 -7.91
C PHE A 20 -7.71 5.42 -8.04
N SER A 21 -6.39 5.47 -7.83
CA SER A 21 -5.61 6.70 -7.98
C SER A 21 -5.63 7.20 -9.42
N PHE A 22 -5.51 6.29 -10.39
CA PHE A 22 -5.62 6.62 -11.80
C PHE A 22 -7.02 7.11 -12.18
N ALA A 23 -8.06 6.45 -11.69
CA ALA A 23 -9.44 6.90 -11.89
C ALA A 23 -9.67 8.28 -11.27
N PHE A 24 -9.15 8.53 -10.06
CA PHE A 24 -9.30 9.81 -9.37
C PHE A 24 -8.57 10.94 -10.09
N LEU A 25 -7.35 10.69 -10.57
CA LEU A 25 -6.60 11.60 -11.41
C LEU A 25 -7.37 11.95 -12.69
N PHE A 26 -7.89 10.93 -13.39
CA PHE A 26 -8.62 11.14 -14.64
C PHE A 26 -9.93 11.90 -14.42
N SER A 27 -10.67 11.55 -13.37
CA SER A 27 -11.91 12.24 -12.99
C SER A 27 -11.65 13.72 -12.71
N SER A 28 -10.55 14.04 -12.03
CA SER A 28 -10.18 15.43 -11.68
C SER A 28 -9.77 16.27 -12.89
N ILE A 29 -9.32 15.63 -13.98
CA ILE A 29 -8.94 16.32 -15.22
C ILE A 29 -10.13 16.43 -16.17
N LEU A 30 -10.84 15.32 -16.43
CA LEU A 30 -11.91 15.26 -17.42
C LEU A 30 -13.22 15.89 -16.96
N LEU A 31 -13.55 15.78 -15.67
CA LEU A 31 -14.80 16.34 -15.14
C LEU A 31 -14.68 17.82 -14.81
N LYS A 32 -13.57 18.49 -15.19
CA LYS A 32 -13.42 19.95 -15.07
C LYS A 32 -14.63 20.78 -15.57
N PRO A 33 -15.33 20.44 -16.67
CA PRO A 33 -16.51 21.22 -17.08
C PRO A 33 -17.77 20.91 -16.27
N TYR A 34 -17.80 19.83 -15.48
CA TYR A 34 -18.95 19.38 -14.70
C TYR A 34 -18.77 19.56 -13.19
N ILE A 35 -17.53 19.68 -12.74
CA ILE A 35 -17.14 19.86 -11.35
C ILE A 35 -16.45 21.21 -11.27
N ALA A 36 -17.03 22.13 -10.50
CA ALA A 36 -16.52 23.48 -10.27
C ALA A 36 -15.27 23.47 -9.37
N LEU A 37 -14.25 22.69 -9.72
CA LEU A 37 -13.01 22.63 -8.97
C LEU A 37 -12.16 23.85 -9.24
N GLU A 38 -11.63 24.47 -8.19
CA GLU A 38 -10.62 25.49 -8.38
C GLU A 38 -9.34 24.86 -8.98
N PRO A 39 -8.61 25.58 -9.85
CA PRO A 39 -7.37 25.06 -10.42
C PRO A 39 -6.36 24.56 -9.37
N LYS A 40 -6.30 25.22 -8.21
CA LYS A 40 -5.40 24.85 -7.11
C LYS A 40 -5.78 23.52 -6.47
N GLU A 41 -7.06 23.30 -6.22
CA GLU A 41 -7.59 22.05 -5.64
C GLU A 41 -7.33 20.89 -6.60
N ARG A 42 -7.53 21.13 -7.90
CA ARG A 42 -7.28 20.13 -8.94
C ARG A 42 -5.82 19.73 -8.94
N ASP A 43 -4.92 20.70 -9.00
CA ASP A 43 -3.49 20.44 -9.06
C ASP A 43 -3.03 19.71 -7.78
N PHE A 44 -3.62 20.04 -6.65
CA PHE A 44 -3.39 19.34 -5.39
C PHE A 44 -3.84 17.87 -5.44
N ILE A 45 -5.06 17.58 -5.90
CA ILE A 45 -5.54 16.19 -6.08
C ILE A 45 -4.67 15.42 -7.07
N VAL A 46 -4.28 16.04 -8.18
CA VAL A 46 -3.40 15.42 -9.19
C VAL A 46 -2.05 15.05 -8.58
N ILE A 47 -1.43 15.95 -7.81
CA ILE A 47 -0.16 15.65 -7.13
C ILE A 47 -0.35 14.48 -6.17
N LEU A 48 -1.42 14.49 -5.38
CA LEU A 48 -1.65 13.44 -4.38
C LEU A 48 -1.87 12.06 -5.03
N THR A 49 -2.68 12.01 -6.07
CA THR A 49 -2.93 10.77 -6.82
C THR A 49 -1.68 10.24 -7.54
N LEU A 50 -0.81 11.12 -8.05
CA LEU A 50 0.48 10.72 -8.61
C LEU A 50 1.40 10.10 -7.56
N VAL A 51 1.47 10.67 -6.36
CA VAL A 51 2.24 10.09 -5.25
C VAL A 51 1.68 8.70 -4.90
N ASN A 52 0.36 8.54 -4.83
CA ASN A 52 -0.26 7.23 -4.60
C ASN A 52 0.11 6.20 -5.66
N MET A 53 0.10 6.59 -6.94
CA MET A 53 0.51 5.70 -8.03
C MET A 53 1.98 5.27 -7.91
N ILE A 54 2.88 6.17 -7.49
CA ILE A 54 4.30 5.85 -7.31
C ILE A 54 4.47 4.83 -6.17
N PHE A 55 3.82 5.05 -5.03
CA PHE A 55 3.89 4.13 -3.90
C PHE A 55 3.23 2.79 -4.20
N SER A 56 2.11 2.79 -4.92
CA SER A 56 1.43 1.54 -5.30
C SER A 56 2.31 0.69 -6.22
N ILE A 57 2.98 1.30 -7.20
CA ILE A 57 3.97 0.61 -8.05
C ILE A 57 5.11 0.05 -7.19
N TYR A 58 5.63 0.85 -6.25
CA TYR A 58 6.69 0.41 -5.35
C TYR A 58 6.28 -0.85 -4.56
N TYR A 59 5.12 -0.83 -3.91
CA TYR A 59 4.64 -1.97 -3.12
C TYR A 59 4.34 -3.20 -3.98
N PHE A 60 3.81 -3.00 -5.19
CA PHE A 60 3.58 -4.08 -6.14
C PHE A 60 4.90 -4.78 -6.51
N ILE A 61 5.95 -4.00 -6.82
CA ILE A 61 7.28 -4.54 -7.15
C ILE A 61 7.88 -5.29 -5.96
N GLU A 62 7.74 -4.76 -4.75
CA GLU A 62 8.21 -5.44 -3.53
C GLU A 62 7.47 -6.76 -3.28
N ALA A 63 6.17 -6.79 -3.51
CA ALA A 63 5.36 -8.00 -3.39
C ALA A 63 5.78 -9.09 -4.41
N LEU A 64 6.15 -8.70 -5.63
CA LEU A 64 6.68 -9.64 -6.63
C LEU A 64 8.07 -10.19 -6.24
N LYS A 65 8.90 -9.36 -5.61
CA LYS A 65 10.24 -9.76 -5.13
C LYS A 65 10.17 -10.65 -3.88
N PHE A 66 9.07 -10.60 -3.15
CA PHE A 66 8.87 -11.27 -1.88
C PHE A 66 9.19 -12.77 -1.92
N GLU A 67 8.71 -13.48 -2.95
CA GLU A 67 8.95 -14.94 -3.08
C GLU A 67 10.44 -15.29 -3.18
N LYS A 68 11.23 -14.45 -3.86
CA LYS A 68 12.68 -14.64 -3.97
C LYS A 68 13.37 -14.39 -2.64
N VAL A 69 12.93 -13.38 -1.89
CA VAL A 69 13.51 -13.02 -0.58
C VAL A 69 13.27 -14.14 0.44
N PHE A 70 12.12 -14.79 0.42
CA PHE A 70 11.79 -15.85 1.37
C PHE A 70 12.55 -17.17 1.17
N ARG A 71 13.05 -17.41 -0.05
CA ARG A 71 13.98 -18.51 -0.33
C ARG A 71 15.39 -18.26 0.19
N LEU A 72 15.70 -17.02 0.58
CA LEU A 72 17.00 -16.64 1.14
C LEU A 72 16.98 -16.75 2.67
N GLU A 73 18.17 -16.64 3.27
CA GLU A 73 18.38 -16.65 4.72
C GLU A 73 17.56 -15.55 5.44
N ASP A 74 17.23 -15.80 6.71
CA ASP A 74 16.37 -14.94 7.54
C ASP A 74 16.85 -13.49 7.65
N LYS A 75 18.16 -13.25 7.52
CA LYS A 75 18.75 -11.90 7.46
C LYS A 75 18.18 -11.06 6.31
N HIS A 76 17.87 -11.69 5.18
CA HIS A 76 17.29 -11.02 4.01
C HIS A 76 15.81 -10.68 4.21
N ILE A 77 15.07 -11.56 4.90
CA ILE A 77 13.67 -11.33 5.28
C ILE A 77 13.59 -10.13 6.24
N HIS A 78 14.44 -10.08 7.25
CA HIS A 78 14.50 -8.96 8.19
C HIS A 78 14.86 -7.63 7.51
N LYS A 79 15.83 -7.66 6.58
CA LYS A 79 16.22 -6.48 5.79
C LYS A 79 15.08 -5.99 4.90
N PHE A 80 14.31 -6.90 4.32
CA PHE A 80 13.12 -6.58 3.54
C PHE A 80 12.05 -5.91 4.41
N GLY A 81 11.70 -6.53 5.56
CA GLY A 81 10.70 -6.00 6.49
C GLY A 81 11.06 -4.58 6.99
N LYS A 82 12.32 -4.35 7.35
CA LYS A 82 12.79 -3.00 7.72
C LYS A 82 12.66 -1.99 6.58
N ARG A 83 13.02 -2.37 5.35
CA ARG A 83 12.95 -1.46 4.19
C ARG A 83 11.51 -1.06 3.89
N ILE A 84 10.61 -2.04 3.75
CA ILE A 84 9.21 -1.75 3.45
C ILE A 84 8.58 -0.92 4.58
N GLY A 85 8.93 -1.19 5.84
CA GLY A 85 8.45 -0.41 6.97
C GLY A 85 8.90 1.03 7.00
N ILE A 86 10.18 1.31 6.72
CA ILE A 86 10.66 2.70 6.63
C ILE A 86 9.93 3.45 5.51
N ILE A 87 9.75 2.82 4.36
CA ILE A 87 9.07 3.45 3.22
C ILE A 87 7.58 3.68 3.53
N SER A 88 6.91 2.74 4.20
CA SER A 88 5.54 2.93 4.67
C SER A 88 5.40 4.01 5.73
N LEU A 89 6.42 4.22 6.55
CA LEU A 89 6.44 5.32 7.52
C LEU A 89 6.60 6.68 6.83
N LEU A 90 7.37 6.74 5.74
CA LEU A 90 7.46 7.93 4.87
C LEU A 90 6.18 8.17 4.05
N TYR A 91 5.42 7.12 3.79
CA TYR A 91 4.13 7.21 3.10
C TYR A 91 3.00 7.70 4.03
N LEU A 92 3.11 7.49 5.34
CA LEU A 92 2.07 7.87 6.30
C LEU A 92 1.72 9.38 6.29
N PRO A 93 2.68 10.33 6.22
CA PRO A 93 2.36 11.74 6.01
C PRO A 93 1.53 12.02 4.77
N HIS A 94 1.72 11.27 3.68
CA HIS A 94 0.91 11.43 2.47
C HIS A 94 -0.55 11.09 2.73
N VAL A 95 -0.84 9.99 3.44
CA VAL A 95 -2.20 9.59 3.82
C VAL A 95 -2.89 10.67 4.67
N LEU A 96 -2.13 11.31 5.58
CA LEU A 96 -2.63 12.42 6.40
C LEU A 96 -2.90 13.68 5.57
N ILE A 97 -2.10 13.95 4.53
CA ILE A 97 -2.34 15.07 3.63
C ILE A 97 -3.56 14.77 2.73
N LEU A 98 -3.74 13.52 2.28
CA LEU A 98 -4.90 13.13 1.49
C LEU A 98 -6.22 13.32 2.27
N SER A 99 -6.23 13.04 3.58
CA SER A 99 -7.42 13.25 4.40
C SER A 99 -7.82 14.72 4.53
N SER A 100 -6.91 15.66 4.28
CA SER A 100 -7.26 17.09 4.24
C SER A 100 -8.26 17.44 3.13
N LEU A 101 -8.34 16.62 2.06
CA LEU A 101 -9.32 16.80 0.99
C LEU A 101 -10.77 16.65 1.46
N LEU A 102 -11.02 15.91 2.56
CA LEU A 102 -12.36 15.74 3.13
C LEU A 102 -12.96 17.03 3.71
N PHE A 103 -12.13 18.07 3.89
CA PHE A 103 -12.58 19.37 4.40
C PHE A 103 -12.80 20.40 3.28
N LEU A 104 -12.55 20.01 2.03
CA LEU A 104 -12.87 20.83 0.86
C LEU A 104 -14.31 20.56 0.42
N ASP A 105 -14.98 21.59 -0.09
CA ASP A 105 -16.35 21.46 -0.62
C ASP A 105 -16.29 20.89 -2.04
N LEU A 106 -16.09 19.57 -2.12
CA LEU A 106 -15.94 18.86 -3.39
C LEU A 106 -17.27 18.27 -3.85
N HIS A 107 -17.34 17.91 -5.12
CA HIS A 107 -18.52 17.23 -5.64
C HIS A 107 -18.64 15.83 -5.01
N ASN A 108 -19.86 15.40 -4.65
CA ASN A 108 -20.14 14.11 -3.98
C ASN A 108 -19.37 12.89 -4.53
N LEU A 109 -19.18 12.83 -5.85
CA LEU A 109 -18.39 11.78 -6.50
C LEU A 109 -16.92 11.78 -6.04
N GLN A 110 -16.29 12.95 -5.96
CA GLN A 110 -14.91 13.10 -5.50
C GLN A 110 -14.78 12.78 -4.02
N ASP A 111 -15.73 13.22 -3.18
CA ASP A 111 -15.75 12.85 -1.78
C ASP A 111 -15.79 11.34 -1.59
N MET A 112 -16.65 10.65 -2.34
CA MET A 112 -16.72 9.19 -2.32
C MET A 112 -15.39 8.55 -2.76
N MET A 113 -14.74 9.10 -3.79
CA MET A 113 -13.43 8.63 -4.23
C MET A 113 -12.35 8.84 -3.18
N ILE A 114 -12.35 9.97 -2.46
CA ILE A 114 -11.41 10.25 -1.37
C ILE A 114 -11.61 9.25 -0.23
N TRP A 115 -12.86 9.00 0.18
CA TRP A 115 -13.17 8.00 1.20
C TRP A 115 -12.68 6.61 0.84
N LEU A 116 -12.91 6.18 -0.41
CA LEU A 116 -12.44 4.89 -0.90
C LEU A 116 -10.92 4.82 -0.95
N SER A 117 -10.24 5.86 -1.43
CA SER A 117 -8.78 5.93 -1.44
C SER A 117 -8.20 5.84 -0.02
N LEU A 118 -8.74 6.60 0.94
CA LEU A 118 -8.32 6.54 2.34
C LEU A 118 -8.53 5.14 2.94
N LEU A 119 -9.66 4.50 2.66
CA LEU A 119 -9.92 3.14 3.12
C LEU A 119 -8.87 2.16 2.56
N ILE A 120 -8.58 2.23 1.26
CA ILE A 120 -7.57 1.37 0.60
C ILE A 120 -6.19 1.60 1.22
N GLU A 121 -5.81 2.86 1.47
CA GLU A 121 -4.52 3.23 2.05
C GLU A 121 -4.36 2.75 3.49
N VAL A 122 -5.41 2.90 4.31
CA VAL A 122 -5.40 2.40 5.69
C VAL A 122 -5.29 0.88 5.71
N LEU A 123 -6.01 0.17 4.83
CA LEU A 123 -5.90 -1.28 4.71
C LEU A 123 -4.49 -1.71 4.27
N LEU A 124 -3.90 -1.01 3.31
CA LEU A 124 -2.55 -1.29 2.81
C LEU A 124 -1.50 -1.11 3.90
N LEU A 125 -1.51 0.04 4.59
CA LEU A 125 -0.62 0.31 5.72
C LEU A 125 -0.86 -0.67 6.87
N GLY A 126 -2.11 -1.05 7.13
CA GLY A 126 -2.46 -2.04 8.14
C GLY A 126 -1.82 -3.41 7.88
N ILE A 127 -1.89 -3.92 6.64
CA ILE A 127 -1.23 -5.17 6.27
C ILE A 127 0.29 -5.06 6.41
N ILE A 128 0.89 -3.96 5.95
CA ILE A 128 2.34 -3.76 6.03
C ILE A 128 2.83 -3.67 7.48
N PHE A 129 2.20 -2.84 8.31
CA PHE A 129 2.61 -2.69 9.71
C PHE A 129 2.37 -3.93 10.56
N LYS A 130 1.28 -4.66 10.30
CA LYS A 130 1.07 -5.96 10.93
C LYS A 130 2.22 -6.92 10.63
N GLU A 131 2.63 -7.00 9.36
CA GLU A 131 3.72 -7.89 8.95
C GLU A 131 5.07 -7.47 9.55
N ILE A 132 5.36 -6.17 9.57
CA ILE A 132 6.57 -5.63 10.21
C ILE A 132 6.56 -5.93 11.71
N TYR A 133 5.41 -5.80 12.35
CA TYR A 133 5.27 -6.13 13.76
C TYR A 133 5.58 -7.61 14.02
N ASP A 134 4.96 -8.52 13.25
CA ASP A 134 5.23 -9.96 13.31
C ASP A 134 6.72 -10.26 13.08
N LEU A 135 7.36 -9.58 12.12
CA LEU A 135 8.77 -9.76 11.78
C LEU A 135 9.76 -9.15 12.78
N LEU A 136 9.38 -8.16 13.58
CA LEU A 136 10.30 -7.47 14.51
C LEU A 136 10.10 -7.89 15.96
N PHE A 137 8.85 -8.13 16.38
CA PHE A 137 8.47 -8.22 17.79
C PHE A 137 8.01 -9.62 18.25
N LYS A 138 7.65 -10.55 17.35
CA LYS A 138 7.42 -11.95 17.77
C LYS A 138 8.71 -12.58 18.27
N GLU A 139 8.59 -13.47 19.25
CA GLU A 139 9.72 -14.25 19.79
C GLU A 139 10.48 -14.96 18.66
N GLU A 140 11.82 -14.97 18.73
CA GLU A 140 12.68 -15.55 17.69
C GLU A 140 12.36 -17.02 17.41
N ALA A 141 11.92 -17.77 18.42
CA ALA A 141 11.55 -19.18 18.29
C ALA A 141 10.25 -19.36 17.49
N GLU A 142 9.20 -18.60 17.81
CA GLU A 142 7.94 -18.61 17.04
C GLU A 142 8.13 -18.12 15.62
N ARG A 143 8.97 -17.09 15.43
CA ARG A 143 9.28 -16.54 14.11
C ARG A 143 10.03 -17.54 13.24
N LYS A 144 11.05 -18.22 13.77
CA LYS A 144 11.78 -19.27 13.05
C LYS A 144 10.85 -20.43 12.69
N PHE A 145 9.96 -20.82 13.60
CA PHE A 145 8.97 -21.87 13.34
C PHE A 145 7.97 -21.47 12.23
N GLU A 146 7.43 -20.25 12.25
CA GLU A 146 6.57 -19.74 11.17
C GLU A 146 7.31 -19.66 9.83
N ILE A 147 8.57 -19.18 9.81
CA ILE A 147 9.38 -19.11 8.58
C ILE A 147 9.62 -20.51 8.02
N ASP A 148 9.98 -21.48 8.85
CA ASP A 148 10.23 -22.86 8.41
C ASP A 148 8.95 -23.56 7.94
N GLN A 149 7.81 -23.36 8.62
CA GLN A 149 6.52 -23.86 8.14
C GLN A 149 6.16 -23.30 6.76
N ASN A 150 6.31 -21.99 6.58
CA ASN A 150 6.02 -21.35 5.30
C ASN A 150 7.00 -21.79 4.21
N ARG A 151 8.29 -21.98 4.53
CA ARG A 151 9.27 -22.55 3.57
C ARG A 151 8.89 -23.95 3.12
N LYS A 152 8.44 -24.82 4.03
CA LYS A 152 7.96 -26.17 3.66
C LYS A 152 6.76 -26.09 2.73
N ILE A 153 5.75 -25.29 3.05
CA ILE A 153 4.56 -25.10 2.20
C ILE A 153 4.93 -24.60 0.79
N TYR A 154 5.93 -23.72 0.68
CA TYR A 154 6.35 -23.12 -0.58
C TYR A 154 7.35 -23.96 -1.41
N LEU A 155 8.17 -24.79 -0.77
CA LEU A 155 9.20 -25.59 -1.43
C LEU A 155 8.71 -27.01 -1.76
N GLU A 156 7.81 -27.59 -0.96
CA GLU A 156 7.26 -28.94 -1.20
C GLU A 156 6.14 -28.96 -2.26
N ARG A 157 5.61 -27.79 -2.66
CA ARG A 157 4.58 -27.67 -3.71
C ARG A 157 5.16 -27.46 -5.13
N LYS A 158 6.44 -27.71 -5.34
CA LYS A 158 7.09 -27.73 -6.65
C LYS A 158 7.60 -29.12 -6.98
#